data_AF-A0A6L6PC14-F1
#
_entry.id   AF-A0A6L6PC14-F1
#
_cell.length_a   1.000
_cell.length_b   1.000
_cell.length_c   1.000
_cell.angle_alpha   90.00
_cell.angle_beta   90.00
_cell.angle_gamma   90.00
#
_symmetry.space_group_name_H-M   'P 1'
#
loop_
_entity.id
_entity.type
_entity.pdbx_description
1 polymer ?
#
loop_
_entity_poly.entity_id
_entity_poly.type
_entity_poly.pdbx_seq_one_letter_code
_entity_poly.pdbx_strand_id
1 'polypeptide(L)'
;MKRLPLPLSTLALLSAFALGVLDFQTAGWAFFGIGVIAWARLDARQLLKSDRYGLSPALALLAYPALAGAQASVAITFALALHALVVFLILMSRHLSQDIAQAFSQQKGVSQRI
;
A
#
# COMPACT_ATOMS: atom_id res chain seq x y z
N MET A 1 -19.12 13.59 2.52
CA MET A 1 -17.98 12.70 2.22
C MET A 1 -17.57 11.95 3.49
N LYS A 2 -18.06 10.73 3.72
CA LYS A 2 -17.57 9.90 4.83
C LYS A 2 -16.15 9.47 4.50
N ARG A 3 -15.15 9.95 5.26
CA ARG A 3 -13.76 9.45 5.17
C ARG A 3 -13.82 7.95 5.47
N LEU A 4 -13.77 7.12 4.42
CA LEU A 4 -13.69 5.67 4.62
C LEU A 4 -12.44 5.40 5.46
N PRO A 5 -12.55 4.64 6.57
CA PRO A 5 -11.40 4.31 7.40
C PRO A 5 -10.29 3.67 6.56
N LEU A 6 -9.04 3.84 7.00
CA LEU A 6 -7.88 3.19 6.38
C LEU A 6 -8.17 1.69 6.17
N PRO A 7 -7.64 1.06 5.11
CA PRO A 7 -7.83 -0.36 4.88
C PRO A 7 -7.44 -1.16 6.11
N LEU A 8 -8.18 -2.24 6.39
CA LEU A 8 -7.93 -3.08 7.57
C LEU A 8 -6.50 -3.62 7.58
N SER A 9 -5.97 -3.97 6.40
CA SER A 9 -4.59 -4.42 6.26
C SER A 9 -3.58 -3.34 6.66
N THR A 10 -3.83 -2.09 6.28
CA THR A 10 -2.98 -0.94 6.60
C THR A 10 -2.92 -0.71 8.11
N LEU A 11 -4.07 -0.76 8.79
CA LEU A 11 -4.13 -0.62 10.26
C LEU A 11 -3.40 -1.76 10.95
N ALA A 12 -3.60 -3.01 10.50
CA ALA A 12 -2.94 -4.17 11.08
C ALA A 12 -1.42 -4.13 10.87
N LEU A 13 -0.94 -3.80 9.66
CA LEU A 13 0.49 -3.70 9.36
C LEU A 13 1.16 -2.51 10.07
N LEU A 14 0.45 -1.40 10.24
CA LEU A 14 0.94 -0.26 11.02
C LEU A 14 1.10 -0.63 12.50
N SER A 15 0.11 -1.32 13.08
CA SER A 15 0.21 -1.85 14.44
C SER A 15 1.35 -2.86 14.56
N ALA A 16 1.54 -3.72 13.56
CA ALA A 16 2.64 -4.67 13.52
C ALA A 16 4.01 -3.96 13.53
N PHE A 17 4.18 -2.91 12.73
CA PHE A 17 5.38 -2.08 12.74
C PHE A 17 5.61 -1.41 14.09
N ALA A 18 4.59 -0.75 14.65
CA ALA A 18 4.68 -0.10 15.95
C ALA A 18 5.06 -1.08 17.07
N LEU A 19 4.45 -2.27 17.09
CA LEU A 19 4.77 -3.31 18.06
C LEU A 19 6.18 -3.88 17.88
N GLY A 20 6.67 -3.99 16.63
CA GLY A 20 8.05 -4.37 16.35
C GLY A 20 9.06 -3.35 16.89
N VAL A 21 8.79 -2.06 16.68
CA VAL A 21 9.63 -0.97 17.22
C VAL A 21 9.62 -0.93 18.76
N LEU A 22 8.51 -1.33 19.38
CA LEU A 22 8.34 -1.39 20.84
C LEU A 22 8.77 -2.74 21.44
N ASP A 23 9.46 -3.60 20.69
CA ASP A 23 9.91 -4.94 21.10
C ASP A 23 8.80 -5.95 21.51
N PHE A 24 7.54 -5.67 21.17
CA PHE A 24 6.41 -6.59 21.34
C PHE A 24 6.29 -7.57 20.15
N GLN A 25 7.33 -8.36 19.91
CA GLN A 25 7.49 -9.18 18.71
C GLN A 25 6.35 -10.18 18.48
N THR A 26 5.90 -10.92 19.50
CA THR A 26 4.82 -11.93 19.34
C THR A 26 3.51 -11.31 18.89
N ALA A 27 3.11 -10.20 19.51
CA ALA A 27 1.91 -9.48 19.12
C ALA A 27 2.09 -8.85 17.74
N GLY A 28 3.26 -8.28 17.47
CA GLY A 28 3.62 -7.71 16.18
C GLY A 28 3.53 -8.72 15.03
N TRP A 29 4.03 -9.94 15.21
CA TRP A 29 3.91 -11.03 14.23
C TRP A 29 2.46 -11.47 14.00
N ALA A 30 1.63 -11.50 15.05
CA ALA A 30 0.20 -11.79 14.91
C ALA A 30 -0.50 -10.73 14.04
N PHE A 31 -0.24 -9.43 14.32
CA PHE A 31 -0.78 -8.34 13.53
C PHE A 31 -0.21 -8.30 12.10
N PHE A 32 1.05 -8.65 11.91
CA PHE A 32 1.67 -8.75 10.59
C PHE A 32 0.98 -9.82 9.75
N GLY A 33 0.77 -11.02 10.32
CA GLY A 33 0.05 -12.11 9.66
C GLY A 33 -1.39 -11.73 9.29
N ILE A 34 -2.13 -11.13 10.22
CA ILE A 34 -3.49 -10.63 9.96
C ILE A 34 -3.47 -9.58 8.84
N GLY A 35 -2.51 -8.65 8.87
CA GLY A 35 -2.35 -7.60 7.88
C GLY A 35 -2.09 -8.14 6.48
N VAL A 36 -1.17 -9.11 6.35
CA VAL A 36 -0.86 -9.77 5.07
C VAL A 36 -2.05 -10.58 4.55
N ILE A 37 -2.75 -11.32 5.40
CA ILE A 37 -3.94 -12.09 4.98
C ILE A 37 -5.07 -11.16 4.54
N ALA A 38 -5.35 -10.10 5.31
CA ALA A 38 -6.34 -9.10 4.98
C ALA A 38 -6.00 -8.41 3.65
N TRP A 39 -4.72 -8.08 3.44
CA TRP A 39 -4.24 -7.49 2.21
C TRP A 39 -4.46 -8.43 1.01
N ALA A 40 -4.04 -9.68 1.12
CA ALA A 40 -4.16 -10.68 0.05
C ALA A 40 -5.62 -11.01 -0.30
N ARG A 41 -6.53 -11.04 0.69
CA ARG A 41 -7.93 -11.45 0.47
C ARG A 41 -8.89 -10.31 0.20
N LEU A 42 -8.73 -9.17 0.86
CA LEU A 42 -9.72 -8.08 0.86
C LEU A 42 -9.29 -6.93 -0.04
N ASP A 43 -8.03 -6.51 0.07
CA ASP A 43 -7.54 -5.35 -0.66
C ASP A 43 -7.10 -5.68 -2.08
N ALA A 44 -6.63 -6.91 -2.34
CA ALA A 44 -6.27 -7.33 -3.71
C ALA A 44 -7.47 -7.25 -4.68
N ARG A 45 -8.70 -7.33 -4.17
CA ARG A 45 -9.92 -7.10 -4.95
C ARG A 45 -10.20 -5.61 -5.19
N GLN A 46 -9.66 -4.74 -4.34
CA GLN A 46 -9.79 -3.29 -4.44
C GLN A 46 -8.69 -2.63 -5.29
N LEU A 47 -7.63 -3.36 -5.67
CA LEU A 47 -6.57 -2.95 -6.62
C LEU A 47 -7.12 -2.21 -7.85
N LEU A 48 -8.27 -2.66 -8.37
CA LEU A 48 -8.86 -2.09 -9.58
C LEU A 48 -9.68 -0.82 -9.30
N LYS A 49 -10.15 -0.62 -8.06
CA LYS A 49 -11.16 0.39 -7.71
C LYS A 49 -10.64 1.59 -6.91
N SER A 50 -9.48 1.51 -6.25
CA SER A 50 -9.00 2.61 -5.41
C SER A 50 -7.47 2.69 -5.32
N ASP A 51 -6.93 3.92 -5.39
CA ASP A 51 -5.50 4.22 -5.20
C ASP A 51 -4.98 3.94 -3.79
N ARG A 52 -5.85 3.57 -2.84
CA ARG A 52 -5.47 3.28 -1.44
C ARG A 52 -4.68 1.99 -1.26
N TYR A 53 -4.51 1.20 -2.32
CA TYR A 53 -3.79 -0.08 -2.28
C TYR A 53 -2.27 0.08 -2.05
N GLY A 54 -1.69 1.25 -2.35
CA GLY A 54 -0.25 1.46 -2.31
C GLY A 54 0.38 1.40 -0.91
N LEU A 55 -0.41 1.67 0.14
CA LEU A 55 0.13 1.78 1.50
C LEU A 55 0.50 0.43 2.12
N SER A 56 -0.28 -0.61 1.87
CA SER A 56 -0.09 -1.92 2.49
C SER A 56 1.25 -2.60 2.14
N PRO A 57 1.68 -2.68 0.86
CA PRO A 57 3.00 -3.23 0.53
C PRO A 57 4.16 -2.43 1.15
N ALA A 58 4.06 -1.10 1.19
CA ALA A 58 5.07 -0.26 1.84
C ALA A 58 5.14 -0.50 3.35
N LEU A 59 3.99 -0.61 4.03
CA LEU A 59 3.94 -0.95 5.45
C LEU A 59 4.42 -2.36 5.74
N ALA A 60 4.14 -3.33 4.88
CA ALA A 60 4.67 -4.68 5.02
C ALA A 60 6.20 -4.70 4.92
N LEU A 61 6.78 -3.93 3.98
CA LEU A 61 8.23 -3.76 3.85
C LEU A 61 8.85 -3.14 5.11
N LEU A 62 8.18 -2.18 5.76
CA LEU A 62 8.69 -1.55 6.98
C LEU A 62 8.51 -2.44 8.22
N ALA A 63 7.37 -3.12 8.33
CA ALA A 63 7.04 -3.96 9.49
C ALA A 63 7.91 -5.22 9.57
N TYR A 64 8.25 -5.84 8.43
CA TYR A 64 9.00 -7.10 8.44
C TYR A 64 10.40 -6.99 9.08
N PRO A 65 11.28 -6.05 8.67
CA PRO A 65 12.59 -5.88 9.32
C PRO A 65 12.46 -5.42 10.77
N ALA A 66 11.46 -4.60 11.10
CA ALA A 66 11.21 -4.15 12.47
C ALA A 66 10.85 -5.32 13.40
N LEU A 67 10.17 -6.36 12.88
CA LEU A 67 9.79 -7.54 13.64
C LEU A 67 10.86 -8.65 13.63
N ALA A 68 11.54 -8.83 12.51
CA ALA A 68 12.56 -9.86 12.35
C ALA A 68 13.92 -9.46 12.93
N GLY A 69 14.17 -8.15 13.10
CA GLY A 69 15.41 -7.63 13.67
C GLY A 69 16.65 -8.15 12.95
N ALA A 70 17.64 -8.61 13.71
CA ALA A 70 18.88 -9.17 13.16
C ALA A 70 18.67 -10.46 12.33
N GLN A 71 17.52 -11.11 12.44
CA GLN A 71 17.17 -12.33 11.70
C GLN A 71 16.36 -12.03 10.42
N ALA A 72 16.25 -10.76 10.02
CA ALA A 72 15.54 -10.37 8.81
C ALA A 72 16.18 -11.00 7.56
N SER A 73 15.41 -11.83 6.86
CA SER A 73 15.85 -12.44 5.62
C SER A 73 15.95 -11.40 4.52
N VAL A 74 17.15 -11.25 3.95
CA VAL A 74 17.41 -10.37 2.80
C VAL A 74 16.47 -10.69 1.64
N ALA A 75 16.19 -11.97 1.38
CA ALA A 75 15.31 -12.39 0.30
C ALA A 75 13.86 -11.90 0.51
N ILE A 76 13.34 -11.98 1.74
CA ILE A 76 11.98 -11.54 2.05
C ILE A 76 11.89 -10.01 1.97
N THR A 77 12.86 -9.30 2.54
CA THR A 77 12.93 -7.84 2.46
C THR A 77 13.00 -7.37 1.01
N PHE A 78 13.80 -8.02 0.17
CA PHE A 78 13.92 -7.69 -1.25
C PHE A 78 12.63 -7.96 -2.02
N ALA A 79 11.97 -9.10 -1.76
CA ALA A 79 10.68 -9.42 -2.37
C ALA A 79 9.60 -8.38 -2.01
N LEU A 80 9.54 -7.96 -0.74
CA LEU A 80 8.64 -6.90 -0.29
C LEU A 80 8.97 -5.55 -0.93
N ALA A 81 10.26 -5.21 -1.06
CA ALA A 81 10.71 -3.97 -1.67
C ALA A 81 10.34 -3.92 -3.16
N LEU A 82 10.60 -5.01 -3.89
CA LEU A 82 10.22 -5.12 -5.30
C LEU A 82 8.71 -5.00 -5.47
N HIS A 83 7.93 -5.66 -4.61
CA HIS A 83 6.47 -5.58 -4.70
C HIS A 83 5.95 -4.16 -4.39
N ALA A 84 6.50 -3.50 -3.37
CA ALA A 84 6.15 -2.10 -3.06
C ALA A 84 6.51 -1.15 -4.21
N LEU A 85 7.68 -1.33 -4.84
CA LEU A 85 8.09 -0.55 -6.00
C LEU A 85 7.15 -0.76 -7.19
N VAL A 86 6.81 -2.01 -7.52
CA VAL A 86 5.89 -2.33 -8.61
C VAL A 86 4.53 -1.68 -8.38
N VAL A 87 3.96 -1.80 -7.17
CA VAL A 87 2.67 -1.17 -6.84
C VAL A 87 2.76 0.36 -6.93
N PHE A 88 3.84 0.96 -6.43
CA PHE A 88 4.08 2.40 -6.54
C PHE A 88 4.12 2.88 -8.00
N LEU A 89 4.85 2.16 -8.87
CA LEU A 89 4.93 2.48 -10.30
C LEU A 89 3.56 2.37 -10.99
N ILE A 90 2.76 1.37 -10.65
CA ILE A 90 1.41 1.21 -11.19
C ILE A 90 0.53 2.40 -10.79
N LEU A 91 0.56 2.81 -9.52
CA LEU A 91 -0.21 3.95 -9.03
C LEU A 91 0.25 5.27 -9.68
N MET A 92 1.56 5.48 -9.78
CA MET A 92 2.14 6.64 -10.45
C MET A 92 1.69 6.70 -11.92
N SER A 93 1.74 5.58 -12.64
CA SER A 93 1.30 5.50 -14.03
C SER A 93 -0.20 5.82 -14.19
N ARG A 94 -1.05 5.35 -13.26
CA ARG A 94 -2.48 5.67 -13.26
C ARG A 94 -2.74 7.15 -13.01
N HIS A 95 -2.07 7.77 -12.03
CA HIS A 95 -2.21 9.20 -11.77
C HIS A 95 -1.76 10.04 -12.98
N LEU A 96 -0.60 9.75 -13.55
CA LEU A 96 -0.12 10.43 -14.76
C LEU A 96 -1.10 10.28 -15.92
N SER A 97 -1.70 9.11 -16.11
CA SER A 97 -2.70 8.87 -17.16
C SER A 97 -4.00 9.65 -16.93
N GLN A 98 -4.46 9.76 -15.68
CA GLN A 98 -5.64 10.53 -15.31
C GLN A 98 -5.44 12.03 -15.54
N ASP A 99 -4.28 12.57 -15.15
CA ASP A 99 -3.93 13.97 -15.34
C ASP A 99 -3.90 14.34 -16.83
N ILE A 100 -3.29 13.47 -17.66
CA ILE A 100 -3.27 13.64 -19.12
C ILE A 100 -4.69 13.62 -19.69
N ALA A 101 -5.53 12.66 -19.28
CA ALA A 101 -6.91 12.56 -19.76
C ALA A 101 -7.75 13.80 -19.37
N GLN A 102 -7.57 14.32 -18.15
CA GLN A 102 -8.23 15.54 -17.71
C GLN A 102 -7.78 16.76 -18.50
N ALA A 103 -6.47 16.93 -18.75
CA ALA A 103 -5.93 18.03 -19.55
C ALA A 103 -6.51 18.04 -20.98
N PHE A 104 -6.58 16.89 -21.63
CA PHE A 104 -7.20 16.76 -22.96
C PHE A 104 -8.71 17.05 -22.96
N SER A 105 -9.44 16.61 -21.92
CA SER A 105 -10.88 16.89 -21.80
C SER A 105 -11.19 18.37 -21.62
N GLN A 106 -10.38 19.10 -20.83
CA GLN A 106 -10.53 20.54 -20.66
C GLN A 106 -10.22 21.30 -21.96
N GLN A 107 -9.16 20.91 -22.66
CA GLN A 107 -8.81 21.51 -23.95
C GLN A 107 -9.93 21.32 -25.00
N LYS A 108 -10.56 20.14 -25.03
CA LYS A 108 -11.69 19.86 -25.93
C LYS A 108 -12.94 20.67 -25.58
N GLY A 109 -13.22 20.88 -24.29
CA GLY A 109 -14.34 21.71 -23.82
C GLY A 109 -14.15 23.21 -24.10
N VAL A 110 -12.90 23.71 -24.06
CA VAL A 110 -12.59 25.10 -24.42
C VAL A 110 -12.72 25.31 -25.93
N SER A 111 -12.23 24.38 -26.76
CA SER A 111 -12.33 24.48 -28.23
C SER A 111 -13.77 24.40 -28.76
N GLN A 112 -14.72 23.87 -27.99
CA GLN A 112 -16.14 23.82 -28.36
C GLN A 112 -16.92 25.09 -27.99
N ARG A 113 -16.32 26.01 -27.24
CA ARG A 113 -16.94 27.26 -26.77
C ARG A 113 -16.52 28.51 -27.54
N ILE A 114 -15.56 28.39 -28.45
CA ILE A 114 -15.04 29.46 -29.32
C ILE A 114 -15.65 29.24 -30.71
#